data_AF-A0A930HMG1-F1
#
_entry.id   AF-A0A930HMG1-F1
#
_cell.length_a   1.000
_cell.length_b   1.000
_cell.length_c   1.000
_cell.angle_alpha   90.00
_cell.angle_beta   90.00
_cell.angle_gamma   90.00
#
_symmetry.space_group_name_H-M   'P 1'
#
loop_
_entity.id
_entity.type
_entity.pdbx_description
1 polymer ?
#
loop_
_entity_poly.entity_id
_entity_poly.type
_entity_poly.pdbx_seq_one_letter_code
_entity_poly.pdbx_strand_id
1 'polypeptide(L)'
;MNKSFPILLLFAFVLCSCQRISTEASNRLTEIDSLVRYNQLDSAFRLIDMVDATYLTSSADSADFFFQKTRLLYKLYKPIESTNMIDYSIAYYETQKDCLERLTDAYFYKGVILYDQGQEKDAIVNVKKAEYTAEKLTSDYIKLKIYENLFIMNEEAGERLLALGYAKKVLRIASRAKDKVQLARACNNIAVAYNKLHQADSANIYITKSMEMLKYIPQKEQIYILNNIGAQLIATNPQKAKAILLKAISIAPMGAAYDNLATIYIREGDTDKANELWNKALKTNDMQVKTDVMHSRFIHQCATADYEGATKTAKQLIKTKDSLYMDWRENDIRSNQIAFDNIKAKQEYERKIEIGVFTIILLSLSLVLIFLFLRYRTYKTKNALATDQLRIKDFESQIAEFEKQGQEKQKEIESLYKKKEILLDKHRKTLSEGHRLYTNIMEGQTIVFWRKKEFENFIEYYRLININFVDNLESEYDMLSPKNQFFLVMEHLGKSDKEIMRIMGLADGSIRSIRSRINKRRVAY
;
A
#
# COMPACT_ATOMS: atom_id res chain seq x y z
N MET A 1 -32.02 -29.27 46.58
CA MET A 1 -32.23 -27.80 46.52
C MET A 1 -30.90 -27.07 46.69
N ASN A 2 -30.44 -26.47 45.59
CA ASN A 2 -29.64 -25.24 45.44
C ASN A 2 -28.61 -24.88 46.53
N LYS A 3 -27.38 -25.40 46.41
CA LYS A 3 -26.18 -24.77 47.01
C LYS A 3 -25.28 -24.06 45.99
N SER A 4 -25.60 -24.11 44.69
CA SER A 4 -24.84 -23.46 43.61
C SER A 4 -25.35 -22.06 43.22
N PHE A 5 -26.51 -21.65 43.75
CA PHE A 5 -27.14 -20.35 43.44
C PHE A 5 -26.39 -19.12 43.99
N PRO A 6 -25.79 -19.13 45.21
CA PRO A 6 -25.09 -17.95 45.72
C PRO A 6 -23.75 -17.67 45.02
N ILE A 7 -23.09 -18.70 44.46
CA ILE A 7 -21.82 -18.54 43.72
C ILE A 7 -22.06 -17.92 42.33
N LEU A 8 -23.16 -18.29 41.66
CA LEU A 8 -23.56 -17.71 40.37
C LEU A 8 -24.00 -16.24 40.51
N LEU A 9 -24.67 -15.88 41.61
CA LEU A 9 -25.04 -14.49 41.92
C LEU A 9 -23.82 -13.61 42.23
N LEU A 10 -22.80 -14.15 42.90
CA LEU A 10 -21.56 -13.43 43.19
C LEU A 10 -20.74 -13.18 41.90
N PHE A 11 -20.70 -14.16 40.99
CA PHE A 11 -20.08 -13.98 39.66
C PHE A 11 -20.84 -12.96 38.79
N ALA A 12 -22.17 -12.96 38.83
CA ALA A 12 -22.98 -11.97 38.10
C ALA A 12 -22.80 -10.54 38.65
N PHE A 13 -22.69 -10.37 39.98
CA PHE A 13 -22.41 -9.07 40.59
C PHE A 13 -21.00 -8.56 40.28
N VAL A 14 -19.98 -9.43 40.28
CA VAL A 14 -18.62 -9.06 39.89
C VAL A 14 -18.58 -8.67 38.40
N LEU A 15 -19.21 -9.46 37.51
CA LEU A 15 -19.29 -9.13 36.09
C LEU A 15 -20.05 -7.83 35.81
N CYS A 16 -21.21 -7.60 36.44
CA CYS A 16 -21.96 -6.35 36.29
C CYS A 16 -21.23 -5.14 36.91
N SER A 17 -20.49 -5.33 38.00
CA SER A 17 -19.69 -4.26 38.60
C SER A 17 -18.49 -3.89 37.73
N CYS A 18 -17.74 -4.87 37.21
CA CYS A 18 -16.63 -4.63 36.29
C CYS A 18 -17.11 -3.96 35.00
N GLN A 19 -18.26 -4.38 34.48
CA GLN A 19 -18.83 -3.81 33.25
C GLN A 19 -19.36 -2.39 33.44
N ARG A 20 -19.83 -2.04 34.64
CA ARG A 20 -20.25 -0.68 35.03
C ARG A 20 -19.06 0.25 35.29
N ILE A 21 -17.98 -0.29 35.85
CA ILE A 21 -16.73 0.45 36.12
C ILE A 21 -15.99 0.74 34.80
N SER A 22 -15.90 -0.24 33.89
CA SER A 22 -15.29 -0.06 32.57
C SER A 22 -16.04 0.96 31.70
N THR A 23 -17.36 1.09 31.86
CA THR A 23 -18.15 2.12 31.14
C THR A 23 -17.90 3.52 31.67
N GLU A 24 -17.68 3.71 32.97
CA GLU A 24 -17.41 5.03 33.56
C GLU A 24 -16.04 5.60 33.11
N ALA A 25 -14.99 4.78 33.12
CA ALA A 25 -13.67 5.17 32.62
C ALA A 25 -13.73 5.57 31.13
N SER A 26 -14.35 4.71 30.31
CA SER A 26 -14.53 4.96 28.87
C SER A 26 -15.34 6.24 28.60
N ASN A 27 -16.38 6.51 29.39
CA ASN A 27 -17.20 7.73 29.24
C ASN A 27 -16.37 8.99 29.54
N ARG A 28 -15.57 8.99 30.61
CA ARG A 28 -14.71 10.12 30.97
C ARG A 28 -13.61 10.36 29.95
N LEU A 29 -12.98 9.31 29.42
CA LEU A 29 -11.98 9.43 28.35
C LEU A 29 -12.60 10.00 27.05
N THR A 30 -13.84 9.63 26.75
CA THR A 30 -14.58 10.19 25.61
C THR A 30 -14.89 11.68 25.80
N GLU A 31 -15.29 12.07 27.01
CA GLU A 31 -15.50 13.48 27.38
C GLU A 31 -14.19 14.28 27.26
N ILE A 32 -13.06 13.73 27.75
CA ILE A 32 -11.73 14.32 27.58
C ILE A 32 -11.43 14.56 26.10
N ASP A 33 -11.67 13.59 25.21
CA ASP A 33 -11.47 13.76 23.77
C ASP A 33 -12.38 14.84 23.16
N SER A 34 -13.59 15.00 23.67
CA SER A 34 -14.48 16.10 23.26
C SER A 34 -13.89 17.45 23.66
N LEU A 35 -13.49 17.60 24.93
CA LEU A 35 -12.88 18.82 25.46
C LEU A 35 -11.59 19.20 24.71
N VAL A 36 -10.75 18.22 24.38
CA VAL A 36 -9.54 18.46 23.58
C VAL A 36 -9.88 18.93 22.17
N ARG A 37 -10.92 18.37 21.53
CA ARG A 37 -11.37 18.80 20.20
C ARG A 37 -11.87 20.25 20.18
N TYR A 38 -12.51 20.70 21.26
CA TYR A 38 -12.97 22.10 21.42
C TYR A 38 -11.91 23.03 22.03
N ASN A 39 -10.64 22.60 22.10
CA ASN A 39 -9.52 23.36 22.65
C ASN A 39 -9.71 23.80 24.13
N GLN A 40 -10.48 23.03 24.91
CA GLN A 40 -10.73 23.25 26.34
C GLN A 40 -9.74 22.45 27.18
N LEU A 41 -8.44 22.71 26.99
CA LEU A 41 -7.35 21.88 27.51
C LEU A 41 -7.29 21.83 29.04
N ASP A 42 -7.54 22.94 29.73
CA ASP A 42 -7.52 22.98 31.20
C ASP A 42 -8.67 22.17 31.82
N SER A 43 -9.85 22.23 31.22
CA SER A 43 -11.00 21.40 31.65
C SER A 43 -10.73 19.93 31.41
N ALA A 44 -10.18 19.58 30.24
CA ALA A 44 -9.77 18.22 29.93
C ALA A 44 -8.71 17.70 30.91
N PHE A 45 -7.76 18.55 31.29
CA PHE A 45 -6.72 18.21 32.26
C PHE A 45 -7.27 18.02 33.68
N ARG A 46 -8.18 18.88 34.15
CA ARG A 46 -8.84 18.64 35.44
C ARG A 46 -9.58 17.31 35.45
N LEU A 47 -10.31 17.01 34.37
CA LEU A 47 -11.08 15.78 34.28
C LEU A 47 -10.18 14.54 34.29
N ILE A 48 -9.07 14.55 33.55
CA ILE A 48 -8.15 13.41 33.54
C ILE A 48 -7.38 13.24 34.85
N ASP A 49 -7.05 14.33 35.54
CA ASP A 49 -6.29 14.25 36.79
C ASP A 49 -7.15 13.74 37.97
N MET A 50 -8.47 13.83 37.84
CA MET A 50 -9.44 13.25 38.79
C MET A 50 -9.79 11.77 38.51
N VAL A 51 -9.24 11.16 37.46
CA VAL A 51 -9.51 9.75 37.18
C VAL A 51 -8.80 8.88 38.23
N ASP A 52 -9.59 8.22 39.06
CA ASP A 52 -9.09 7.24 40.04
C ASP A 52 -8.54 6.00 39.33
N ALA A 53 -7.36 5.53 39.75
CA ALA A 53 -6.71 4.35 39.20
C ALA A 53 -7.58 3.09 39.31
N THR A 54 -8.51 3.03 40.27
CA THR A 54 -9.48 1.93 40.41
C THR A 54 -10.44 1.81 39.21
N TYR A 55 -10.60 2.88 38.41
CA TYR A 55 -11.40 2.85 37.18
C TYR A 55 -10.62 2.27 35.97
N LEU A 56 -9.30 2.10 36.06
CA LEU A 56 -8.45 1.56 34.98
C LEU A 56 -8.44 0.03 35.00
N THR A 57 -9.60 -0.57 34.70
CA THR A 57 -9.82 -2.02 34.86
C THR A 57 -9.25 -2.88 33.73
N SER A 58 -8.93 -2.29 32.59
CA SER A 58 -8.37 -2.99 31.44
C SER A 58 -7.06 -2.35 30.95
N SER A 59 -6.25 -3.12 30.22
CA SER A 59 -5.06 -2.59 29.55
C SER A 59 -5.41 -1.53 28.51
N ALA A 60 -6.61 -1.62 27.90
CA ALA A 60 -7.12 -0.62 26.97
C ALA A 60 -7.37 0.72 27.67
N ASP A 61 -8.09 0.70 28.79
CA ASP A 61 -8.41 1.90 29.59
C ASP A 61 -7.12 2.55 30.10
N SER A 62 -6.18 1.72 30.57
CA SER A 62 -4.87 2.17 31.05
C SER A 62 -4.06 2.84 29.93
N ALA A 63 -4.02 2.22 28.74
CA ALA A 63 -3.30 2.76 27.59
C ALA A 63 -3.89 4.09 27.12
N ASP A 64 -5.21 4.19 26.99
CA ASP A 64 -5.89 5.43 26.60
C ASP A 64 -5.71 6.52 27.68
N PHE A 65 -5.82 6.18 28.96
CA PHE A 65 -5.57 7.12 30.05
C PHE A 65 -4.14 7.68 30.00
N PHE A 66 -3.12 6.83 29.94
CA PHE A 66 -1.72 7.27 29.93
C PHE A 66 -1.38 8.10 28.70
N PHE A 67 -1.91 7.73 27.53
CA PHE A 67 -1.77 8.49 26.29
C PHE A 67 -2.37 9.89 26.46
N GLN A 68 -3.61 9.97 26.93
CA GLN A 68 -4.33 11.23 27.09
C GLN A 68 -3.69 12.14 28.12
N LYS A 69 -3.23 11.56 29.24
CA LYS A 69 -2.56 12.31 30.30
C LYS A 69 -1.25 12.90 29.78
N THR A 70 -0.45 12.10 29.09
CA THR A 70 0.80 12.56 28.47
C THR A 70 0.53 13.67 27.45
N ARG A 71 -0.44 13.48 26.56
CA ARG A 71 -0.83 14.47 25.55
C ARG A 71 -1.23 15.80 26.16
N LEU A 72 -2.00 15.78 27.25
CA LEU A 72 -2.46 16.99 27.93
C LEU A 72 -1.33 17.69 28.71
N LEU A 73 -0.48 16.92 29.40
CA LEU A 73 0.72 17.46 30.05
C LEU A 73 1.59 18.24 29.04
N TYR A 74 1.86 17.63 27.88
CA TYR A 74 2.65 18.25 26.83
C TYR A 74 1.99 19.53 26.30
N LYS A 75 0.71 19.46 25.92
CA LYS A 75 -0.02 20.62 25.37
C LYS A 75 -0.16 21.79 26.35
N LEU A 76 -0.16 21.52 27.65
CA LEU A 76 -0.25 22.53 28.70
C LEU A 76 1.13 22.98 29.22
N TYR A 77 2.21 22.57 28.56
CA TYR A 77 3.60 22.86 28.98
C TYR A 77 3.85 22.51 30.45
N LYS A 78 3.25 21.40 30.92
CA LYS A 78 3.47 20.86 32.26
C LYS A 78 4.70 19.94 32.25
N PRO A 79 5.43 19.81 33.37
CA PRO A 79 6.58 18.93 33.45
C PRO A 79 6.25 17.47 33.11
N ILE A 80 7.10 16.83 32.32
CA ILE A 80 7.04 15.40 31.99
C ILE A 80 8.39 14.79 32.32
N GLU A 81 8.43 14.01 33.41
CA GLU A 81 9.69 13.45 33.95
C GLU A 81 10.15 12.19 33.21
N SER A 82 9.23 11.42 32.60
CA SER A 82 9.55 10.17 31.91
C SER A 82 8.58 9.85 30.78
N THR A 83 9.02 8.99 29.85
CA THR A 83 8.17 8.47 28.76
C THR A 83 7.38 7.21 29.16
N ASN A 84 7.51 6.71 30.39
CA ASN A 84 6.92 5.42 30.81
C ASN A 84 5.41 5.32 30.53
N MET A 85 4.67 6.40 30.76
CA MET A 85 3.22 6.47 30.47
C MET A 85 2.95 6.26 28.97
N ILE A 86 3.65 7.00 28.10
CA ILE A 86 3.45 6.90 26.66
C ILE A 86 4.01 5.59 26.09
N ASP A 87 5.06 5.04 26.71
CA ASP A 87 5.64 3.75 26.35
C ASP A 87 4.66 2.60 26.59
N TYR A 88 3.93 2.63 27.70
CA TYR A 88 2.85 1.68 27.96
C TYR A 88 1.78 1.77 26.87
N SER A 89 1.33 2.98 26.53
CA SER A 89 0.33 3.19 25.49
C SER A 89 0.80 2.70 24.12
N ILE A 90 2.04 2.99 23.74
CA ILE A 90 2.64 2.52 22.47
C ILE A 90 2.67 0.99 22.44
N ALA A 91 3.18 0.34 23.49
CA ALA A 91 3.26 -1.12 23.56
C ALA A 91 1.88 -1.77 23.43
N TYR A 92 0.85 -1.17 24.04
CA TYR A 92 -0.52 -1.62 23.87
C TYR A 92 -1.00 -1.43 22.42
N TYR A 93 -0.89 -0.22 21.85
CA TYR A 93 -1.42 0.08 20.52
C TYR A 93 -0.71 -0.67 19.39
N GLU A 94 0.58 -1.01 19.52
CA GLU A 94 1.32 -1.84 18.55
C GLU A 94 0.68 -3.24 18.38
N THR A 95 0.03 -3.76 19.42
CA THR A 95 -0.65 -5.07 19.37
C THR A 95 -2.05 -5.01 18.76
N GLN A 96 -2.63 -3.82 18.62
CA GLN A 96 -4.04 -3.63 18.23
C GLN A 96 -4.16 -3.07 16.81
N LYS A 97 -4.83 -3.79 15.90
CA LYS A 97 -4.97 -3.38 14.50
C LYS A 97 -5.76 -2.08 14.31
N ASP A 98 -6.74 -1.82 15.18
CA ASP A 98 -7.67 -0.68 15.04
C ASP A 98 -7.20 0.60 15.75
N CYS A 99 -5.99 0.59 16.34
CA CYS A 99 -5.45 1.72 17.11
C CYS A 99 -4.41 2.55 16.33
N LEU A 100 -4.38 2.46 15.01
CA LEU A 100 -3.35 3.09 14.18
C LEU A 100 -3.24 4.63 14.35
N GLU A 101 -4.37 5.32 14.50
CA GLU A 101 -4.39 6.77 14.74
C GLU A 101 -3.78 7.12 16.11
N ARG A 102 -4.21 6.41 17.17
CA ARG A 102 -3.66 6.57 18.54
C ARG A 102 -2.17 6.22 18.58
N LEU A 103 -1.74 5.15 17.90
CA LEU A 103 -0.33 4.76 17.80
C LEU A 103 0.50 5.86 17.12
N THR A 104 -0.03 6.44 16.05
CA THR A 104 0.62 7.55 15.33
C THR A 104 0.82 8.76 16.23
N ASP A 105 -0.25 9.17 16.93
CA ASP A 105 -0.17 10.27 17.89
C ASP A 105 0.81 9.93 19.04
N ALA A 106 0.79 8.70 19.55
CA ALA A 106 1.63 8.29 20.67
C ALA A 106 3.12 8.32 20.30
N TYR A 107 3.50 7.81 19.12
CA TYR A 107 4.85 7.97 18.59
C TYR A 107 5.23 9.45 18.41
N PHE A 108 4.31 10.28 17.91
CA PHE A 108 4.56 11.70 17.74
C PHE A 108 4.82 12.39 19.07
N TYR A 109 3.94 12.21 20.08
CA TYR A 109 4.12 12.82 21.40
C TYR A 109 5.37 12.32 22.11
N LYS A 110 5.67 11.02 22.04
CA LYS A 110 6.95 10.49 22.55
C LYS A 110 8.13 11.18 21.88
N GLY A 111 8.11 11.32 20.55
CA GLY A 111 9.17 11.97 19.79
C GLY A 111 9.42 13.42 20.22
N VAL A 112 8.38 14.24 20.33
CA VAL A 112 8.54 15.65 20.74
C VAL A 112 8.92 15.81 22.21
N ILE A 113 8.45 14.93 23.11
CA ILE A 113 8.86 14.94 24.52
C ILE A 113 10.35 14.61 24.65
N LEU A 114 10.82 13.58 23.93
CA LEU A 114 12.24 13.23 23.90
C LEU A 114 13.09 14.37 23.33
N TYR A 115 12.56 15.09 22.34
CA TYR A 115 13.23 16.26 21.78
C TYR A 115 13.40 17.37 22.81
N ASP A 116 12.33 17.71 23.53
CA ASP A 116 12.37 18.71 24.62
C ASP A 116 13.32 18.31 25.76
N GLN A 117 13.56 17.00 25.93
CA GLN A 117 14.51 16.43 26.90
C GLN A 117 15.96 16.36 26.36
N GLY A 118 16.22 16.81 25.12
CA GLY A 118 17.54 16.76 24.48
C GLY A 118 17.94 15.37 23.95
N GLN A 119 17.02 14.41 23.91
CA GLN A 119 17.26 13.06 23.41
C GLN A 119 16.98 12.96 21.90
N GLU A 120 17.73 13.72 21.10
CA GLU A 120 17.43 13.97 19.69
C GLU A 120 17.40 12.71 18.82
N LYS A 121 18.28 11.73 19.08
CA LYS A 121 18.33 10.47 18.34
C LYS A 121 17.04 9.66 18.48
N ASP A 122 16.58 9.49 19.71
CA ASP A 122 15.37 8.74 19.98
C ASP A 122 14.12 9.54 19.58
N ALA A 123 14.18 10.87 19.73
CA ALA A 123 13.15 11.78 19.25
C ALA A 123 12.89 11.60 17.75
N ILE A 124 13.93 11.73 16.91
CA ILE A 124 13.77 11.65 15.46
C ILE A 124 13.26 10.27 15.02
N VAL A 125 13.73 9.18 15.65
CA VAL A 125 13.26 7.83 15.36
C VAL A 125 11.75 7.70 15.66
N ASN A 126 11.28 8.22 16.80
CA ASN A 126 9.86 8.15 17.14
C ASN A 126 9.00 9.05 16.24
N VAL A 127 9.46 10.25 15.86
CA VAL A 127 8.73 11.08 14.89
C VAL A 127 8.71 10.43 13.50
N LYS A 128 9.76 9.72 13.09
CA LYS A 128 9.78 8.93 11.84
C LYS A 128 8.84 7.72 11.89
N LYS A 129 8.72 7.05 13.05
CA LYS A 129 7.66 6.04 13.27
C LYS A 129 6.28 6.63 13.10
N ALA A 130 6.03 7.82 13.67
CA ALA A 130 4.78 8.54 13.49
C ALA A 130 4.53 8.92 12.02
N GLU A 131 5.55 9.41 11.30
CA GLU A 131 5.44 9.68 9.85
C GLU A 131 5.01 8.42 9.09
N TYR A 132 5.67 7.29 9.37
CA TYR A 132 5.40 6.02 8.71
C TYR A 132 3.96 5.52 8.95
N THR A 133 3.47 5.57 10.18
CA THR A 133 2.09 5.16 10.48
C THR A 133 1.08 6.15 9.91
N ALA A 134 1.40 7.45 9.90
CA ALA A 134 0.55 8.49 9.34
C ALA A 134 0.32 8.35 7.84
N GLU A 135 1.26 7.78 7.07
CA GLU A 135 1.07 7.51 5.63
C GLU A 135 -0.14 6.63 5.33
N LYS A 136 -0.49 5.75 6.27
CA LYS A 136 -1.63 4.83 6.17
C LYS A 136 -2.95 5.50 6.61
N LEU A 137 -2.89 6.68 7.21
CA LEU A 137 -4.07 7.44 7.65
C LEU A 137 -4.63 8.30 6.53
N THR A 138 -5.96 8.41 6.51
CA THR A 138 -6.69 9.32 5.62
C THR A 138 -6.59 10.78 6.08
N SER A 139 -6.56 11.02 7.39
CA SER A 139 -6.45 12.35 7.98
C SER A 139 -5.08 12.99 7.74
N ASP A 140 -5.10 14.24 7.31
CA ASP A 140 -3.89 15.05 7.14
C ASP A 140 -3.50 15.86 8.38
N TYR A 141 -4.38 15.94 9.39
CA TYR A 141 -4.18 16.80 10.54
C TYR A 141 -2.89 16.45 11.32
N ILE A 142 -2.68 15.16 11.59
CA ILE A 142 -1.47 14.71 12.28
C ILE A 142 -0.22 14.82 11.40
N LYS A 143 -0.36 14.63 10.08
CA LYS A 143 0.75 14.79 9.12
C LYS A 143 1.32 16.20 9.15
N LEU A 144 0.47 17.23 9.27
CA LEU A 144 0.92 18.61 9.42
C LEU A 144 1.84 18.78 10.63
N LYS A 145 1.43 18.29 11.80
CA LYS A 145 2.24 18.36 13.03
C LYS A 145 3.56 17.61 12.90
N ILE A 146 3.52 16.40 12.36
CA ILE A 146 4.70 15.58 12.14
C ILE A 146 5.68 16.31 11.21
N TYR A 147 5.21 16.82 10.07
CA TYR A 147 6.08 17.50 9.11
C TYR A 147 6.60 18.86 9.62
N GLU A 148 5.82 19.59 10.41
CA GLU A 148 6.30 20.82 11.06
C GLU A 148 7.41 20.53 12.08
N ASN A 149 7.29 19.48 12.88
CA ASN A 149 8.32 19.10 13.85
C ASN A 149 9.55 18.50 13.14
N LEU A 150 9.37 17.69 12.10
CA LEU A 150 10.48 17.22 11.28
C LEU A 150 11.20 18.38 10.57
N PHE A 151 10.49 19.45 10.19
CA PHE A 151 11.13 20.67 9.72
C PHE A 151 12.02 21.28 10.81
N ILE A 152 11.49 21.49 12.02
CA ILE A 152 12.24 22.11 13.14
C ILE A 152 13.48 21.27 13.48
N MET A 153 13.31 19.97 13.72
CA MET A 153 14.41 19.05 14.06
C MET A 153 15.52 19.06 12.99
N ASN A 154 15.15 19.04 11.71
CA ASN A 154 16.14 19.09 10.63
C ASN A 154 16.75 20.47 10.44
N GLU A 155 16.06 21.56 10.77
CA GLU A 155 16.61 22.91 10.70
C GLU A 155 17.66 23.13 11.80
N GLU A 156 17.33 22.75 13.04
CA GLU A 156 18.21 22.87 14.21
C GLU A 156 19.46 21.98 14.08
N ALA A 157 19.33 20.79 13.49
CA ALA A 157 20.46 19.89 13.18
C ALA A 157 21.26 20.30 11.92
N GLY A 158 20.89 21.39 11.24
CA GLY A 158 21.59 21.86 10.04
C GLY A 158 21.30 21.08 8.74
N GLU A 159 20.34 20.16 8.75
CA GLU A 159 19.88 19.36 7.60
C GLU A 159 18.91 20.13 6.68
N ARG A 160 19.41 21.22 6.11
CA ARG A 160 18.65 22.25 5.38
C ARG A 160 17.78 21.72 4.23
N LEU A 161 18.28 20.74 3.48
CA LEU A 161 17.53 20.15 2.36
C LEU A 161 16.36 19.29 2.83
N LEU A 162 16.54 18.51 3.90
CA LEU A 162 15.48 17.72 4.51
C LEU A 162 14.42 18.63 5.12
N ALA A 163 14.84 19.67 5.85
CA ALA A 163 13.94 20.70 6.37
C ALA A 163 13.08 21.32 5.25
N LEU A 164 13.71 21.78 4.16
CA LEU A 164 12.98 22.30 2.99
C LEU A 164 11.96 21.29 2.42
N GLY A 165 12.33 20.00 2.37
CA GLY A 165 11.45 18.91 1.94
C GLY A 165 10.20 18.80 2.81
N TYR A 166 10.36 18.81 4.13
CA TYR A 166 9.23 18.75 5.06
C TYR A 166 8.35 20.01 5.01
N ALA A 167 8.95 21.20 4.92
CA ALA A 167 8.18 22.45 4.76
C ALA A 167 7.33 22.43 3.47
N LYS A 168 7.84 21.84 2.38
CA LYS A 168 7.07 21.63 1.13
C LYS A 168 5.96 20.59 1.28
N LYS A 169 6.12 19.56 2.12
CA LYS A 169 5.04 18.61 2.44
C LYS A 169 3.89 19.33 3.17
N VAL A 170 4.20 20.19 4.15
CA VAL A 170 3.21 21.04 4.84
C VAL A 170 2.49 21.94 3.83
N LEU A 171 3.23 22.63 2.95
CA LEU A 171 2.65 23.50 1.93
C LEU A 171 1.64 22.75 1.04
N ARG A 172 1.96 21.52 0.62
CA ARG A 172 1.10 20.70 -0.23
C ARG A 172 -0.23 20.38 0.45
N ILE A 173 -0.18 19.95 1.71
CA ILE A 173 -1.38 19.65 2.50
C ILE A 173 -2.21 20.93 2.69
N ALA A 174 -1.58 22.01 3.15
CA ALA A 174 -2.24 23.29 3.40
C ALA A 174 -2.90 23.86 2.13
N SER A 175 -2.26 23.71 0.97
CA SER A 175 -2.81 24.13 -0.33
C SER A 175 -4.07 23.34 -0.70
N ARG A 176 -4.07 22.01 -0.51
CA ARG A 176 -5.25 21.17 -0.77
C ARG A 176 -6.40 21.51 0.17
N ALA A 177 -6.11 21.76 1.44
CA ALA A 177 -7.09 22.15 2.45
C ALA A 177 -7.55 23.62 2.33
N LYS A 178 -6.85 24.43 1.53
CA LYS A 178 -7.02 25.90 1.45
C LYS A 178 -6.89 26.60 2.81
N ASP A 179 -6.11 26.02 3.72
CA ASP A 179 -5.89 26.53 5.07
C ASP A 179 -4.88 27.70 5.04
N LYS A 180 -5.36 28.92 5.25
CA LYS A 180 -4.54 30.14 5.19
C LYS A 180 -3.50 30.23 6.31
N VAL A 181 -3.80 29.68 7.49
CA VAL A 181 -2.87 29.69 8.63
C VAL A 181 -1.70 28.76 8.32
N GLN A 182 -1.99 27.53 7.90
CA GLN A 182 -0.97 26.55 7.57
C GLN A 182 -0.18 26.93 6.30
N LEU A 183 -0.81 27.58 5.32
CA LEU A 183 -0.12 28.13 4.16
C LEU A 183 0.90 29.21 4.56
N ALA A 184 0.53 30.12 5.47
CA ALA A 184 1.43 31.16 5.95
C ALA A 184 2.65 30.58 6.68
N ARG A 185 2.41 29.60 7.57
CA ARG A 185 3.46 28.87 8.29
C ARG A 185 4.39 28.12 7.33
N ALA A 186 3.85 27.37 6.37
CA ALA A 186 4.64 26.65 5.40
C ALA A 186 5.50 27.57 4.53
N CYS A 187 4.93 28.68 4.04
CA CYS A 187 5.69 29.69 3.29
C CYS A 187 6.81 30.31 4.13
N ASN A 188 6.56 30.62 5.40
CA ASN A 188 7.60 31.12 6.31
C ASN A 188 8.75 30.09 6.44
N ASN A 189 8.44 28.84 6.71
CA ASN A 189 9.44 27.78 6.92
C ASN A 189 10.26 27.51 5.65
N ILE A 190 9.61 27.55 4.47
CA ILE A 190 10.30 27.46 3.18
C ILE A 190 11.24 28.65 2.98
N ALA A 191 10.83 29.87 3.35
CA ALA A 191 11.68 31.05 3.25
C ALA A 191 12.92 30.94 4.15
N VAL A 192 12.75 30.48 5.40
CA VAL A 192 13.85 30.18 6.32
C VAL A 192 14.83 29.17 5.71
N ALA A 193 14.32 28.05 5.20
CA ALA A 193 15.16 27.02 4.59
C ALA A 193 15.93 27.55 3.36
N TYR A 194 15.29 28.34 2.49
CA TYR A 194 15.98 28.96 1.36
C TYR A 194 17.05 29.97 1.79
N ASN A 195 16.81 30.75 2.84
CA ASN A 195 17.80 31.67 3.40
C ASN A 195 19.03 30.90 3.93
N LYS A 196 18.82 29.79 4.66
CA LYS A 196 19.92 28.92 5.12
C LYS A 196 20.64 28.23 3.95
N LEU A 197 20.01 28.07 2.79
CA LEU A 197 20.61 27.58 1.54
C LEU A 197 21.24 28.70 0.69
N HIS A 198 21.30 29.95 1.19
CA HIS A 198 21.82 31.12 0.47
C HIS A 198 21.05 31.46 -0.83
N GLN A 199 19.76 31.13 -0.90
CA GLN A 199 18.88 31.41 -2.04
C GLN A 199 17.90 32.53 -1.71
N ALA A 200 18.41 33.76 -1.60
CA ALA A 200 17.65 34.93 -1.17
C ALA A 200 16.43 35.24 -2.05
N ASP A 201 16.53 35.10 -3.38
CA ASP A 201 15.40 35.36 -4.28
C ASP A 201 14.22 34.41 -4.02
N SER A 202 14.52 33.13 -3.82
CA SER A 202 13.48 32.15 -3.46
C SER A 202 12.90 32.44 -2.09
N ALA A 203 13.73 32.77 -1.10
CA ALA A 203 13.25 33.13 0.23
C ALA A 203 12.30 34.34 0.21
N ASN A 204 12.65 35.37 -0.57
CA ASN A 204 11.85 36.59 -0.77
C ASN A 204 10.45 36.31 -1.30
N ILE A 205 10.32 35.40 -2.26
CA ILE A 205 9.02 35.01 -2.82
C ILE A 205 8.13 34.41 -1.73
N TYR A 206 8.65 33.48 -0.93
CA TYR A 206 7.85 32.77 0.06
C TYR A 206 7.55 33.61 1.31
N ILE A 207 8.49 34.43 1.79
CA ILE A 207 8.23 35.30 2.94
C ILE A 207 7.19 36.37 2.60
N THR A 208 7.18 36.88 1.35
CA THR A 208 6.14 37.81 0.87
C THR A 208 4.75 37.15 0.91
N LYS A 209 4.63 35.92 0.41
CA LYS A 209 3.38 35.14 0.50
C LYS A 209 2.95 34.93 1.96
N SER A 210 3.89 34.60 2.85
CA SER A 210 3.59 34.44 4.28
C SER A 210 3.06 35.73 4.89
N MET A 211 3.69 36.87 4.57
CA MET A 211 3.29 38.20 5.03
C MET A 211 1.85 38.57 4.61
N GLU A 212 1.44 38.27 3.38
CA GLU A 212 0.07 38.53 2.89
C GLU A 212 -1.01 37.76 3.69
N MET A 213 -0.63 36.62 4.26
CA MET A 213 -1.51 35.74 5.03
C MET A 213 -1.42 35.95 6.54
N LEU A 214 -0.53 36.84 7.02
CA LEU A 214 -0.27 37.06 8.44
C LEU A 214 -1.54 37.40 9.25
N LYS A 215 -2.48 38.13 8.64
CA LYS A 215 -3.76 38.53 9.27
C LYS A 215 -4.66 37.36 9.70
N TYR A 216 -4.45 36.16 9.14
CA TYR A 216 -5.22 34.96 9.50
C TYR A 216 -4.64 34.24 10.72
N ILE A 217 -3.41 34.55 11.11
CA ILE A 217 -2.70 33.86 12.19
C ILE A 217 -3.04 34.55 13.51
N PRO A 218 -3.39 33.82 14.58
CA PRO A 218 -3.59 34.41 15.91
C PRO A 218 -2.38 35.23 16.35
N GLN A 219 -2.59 36.43 16.90
CA GLN A 219 -1.50 37.37 17.22
C GLN A 219 -0.39 36.75 18.07
N LYS A 220 -0.75 35.91 19.05
CA LYS A 220 0.21 35.22 19.93
C LYS A 220 1.14 34.25 19.18
N GLU A 221 0.75 33.80 18.00
CA GLU A 221 1.48 32.84 17.17
C GLU A 221 2.28 33.52 16.05
N GLN A 222 2.17 34.84 15.89
CA GLN A 222 2.82 35.58 14.80
C GLN A 222 4.33 35.82 15.02
N ILE A 223 4.87 35.59 16.23
CA ILE A 223 6.24 35.97 16.63
C ILE A 223 7.30 35.59 15.60
N TYR A 224 7.39 34.30 15.25
CA TYR A 224 8.45 33.79 14.37
C TYR A 224 8.35 34.36 12.95
N ILE A 225 7.12 34.52 12.45
CA ILE A 225 6.87 35.07 11.11
C ILE A 225 7.19 36.56 11.09
N LEU A 226 6.80 37.30 12.13
CA LEU A 226 7.16 38.72 12.27
C LEU A 226 8.67 38.90 12.32
N ASN A 227 9.40 38.08 13.07
CA ASN A 227 10.86 38.12 13.10
C ASN A 227 11.46 37.94 11.69
N ASN A 228 11.01 36.93 10.95
CA ASN A 228 11.57 36.62 9.63
C ASN A 228 11.20 37.67 8.58
N ILE A 229 9.99 38.23 8.63
CA ILE A 229 9.60 39.39 7.81
C ILE A 229 10.48 40.60 8.17
N GLY A 230 10.68 40.84 9.47
CA GLY A 230 11.54 41.91 9.98
C GLY A 230 12.96 41.80 9.43
N ALA A 231 13.58 40.63 9.60
CA ALA A 231 14.92 40.32 9.10
C ALA A 231 15.04 40.58 7.59
N GLN A 232 14.06 40.12 6.80
CA GLN A 232 14.06 40.33 5.34
C GLN A 232 13.99 41.80 4.95
N LEU A 233 13.27 42.62 5.72
CA LEU A 233 13.07 44.03 5.43
C LEU A 233 14.24 44.93 5.87
N ILE A 234 15.21 44.43 6.65
CA ILE A 234 16.33 45.24 7.15
C ILE A 234 17.07 45.93 5.99
N ALA A 235 17.32 45.20 4.90
CA ALA A 235 18.07 45.72 3.75
C ALA A 235 17.28 46.74 2.91
N THR A 236 15.96 46.61 2.82
CA THR A 236 15.14 47.37 1.86
C THR A 236 14.29 48.46 2.52
N ASN A 237 13.82 48.23 3.74
CA ASN A 237 13.00 49.17 4.50
C ASN A 237 13.26 49.03 6.02
N PRO A 238 14.39 49.57 6.52
CA PRO A 238 14.82 49.38 7.91
C PRO A 238 13.83 49.95 8.94
N GLN A 239 13.11 51.02 8.61
CA GLN A 239 12.11 51.60 9.52
C GLN A 239 10.90 50.68 9.71
N LYS A 240 10.39 50.10 8.62
CA LYS A 240 9.31 49.09 8.69
C LYS A 240 9.80 47.81 9.38
N ALA A 241 11.03 47.38 9.10
CA ALA A 241 11.66 46.25 9.78
C ALA A 241 11.70 46.44 11.29
N LYS A 242 12.17 47.61 11.76
CA LYS A 242 12.24 47.97 13.18
C LYS A 242 10.87 47.89 13.86
N ALA A 243 9.84 48.48 13.26
CA ALA A 243 8.47 48.42 13.80
C ALA A 243 7.94 46.99 13.92
N ILE A 244 8.20 46.15 12.91
CA ILE A 244 7.77 44.74 12.89
C ILE A 244 8.52 43.92 13.95
N LEU A 245 9.83 44.11 14.09
CA LEU A 245 10.65 43.41 15.08
C LEU A 245 10.28 43.81 16.52
N LEU A 246 10.01 45.09 16.76
CA LEU A 246 9.49 45.55 18.05
C LEU A 246 8.13 44.93 18.38
N LYS A 247 7.25 44.77 17.36
CA LYS A 247 5.99 44.04 17.52
C LYS A 247 6.21 42.56 17.83
N ALA A 248 7.22 41.90 17.25
CA ALA A 248 7.53 40.51 17.57
C ALA A 248 7.94 40.37 19.04
N ILE A 249 8.85 41.25 19.51
CA ILE A 249 9.38 41.23 20.89
C ILE A 249 8.31 41.57 21.92
N SER A 250 7.32 42.42 21.58
CA SER A 250 6.22 42.74 22.49
C SER A 250 5.27 41.57 22.71
N ILE A 251 5.24 40.59 21.81
CA ILE A 251 4.48 39.35 22.00
C ILE A 251 5.29 38.38 22.89
N ALA A 252 6.56 38.16 22.57
CA ALA A 252 7.49 37.45 23.44
C ALA A 252 8.96 37.81 23.15
N PRO A 253 9.85 37.80 24.16
CA PRO A 253 11.30 37.95 23.96
C PRO A 253 11.85 36.88 23.01
N MET A 254 12.69 37.30 22.04
CA MET A 254 13.27 36.41 21.04
C MET A 254 14.69 36.86 20.68
N GLY A 255 15.67 35.97 20.85
CA GLY A 255 17.09 36.28 20.65
C GLY A 255 17.40 36.80 19.25
N ALA A 256 16.91 36.12 18.21
CA ALA A 256 17.11 36.54 16.82
C ALA A 256 16.47 37.91 16.51
N ALA A 257 15.32 38.24 17.13
CA ALA A 257 14.69 39.54 16.95
C ALA A 257 15.52 40.67 17.58
N TYR A 258 16.17 40.41 18.72
CA TYR A 258 17.12 41.35 19.32
C TYR A 258 18.35 41.56 18.44
N ASP A 259 18.92 40.51 17.83
CA ASP A 259 20.05 40.64 16.90
C ASP A 259 19.69 41.47 15.65
N ASN A 260 18.52 41.18 15.08
CA ASN A 260 17.98 41.90 13.94
C ASN A 260 17.77 43.39 14.26
N LEU A 261 17.25 43.72 15.45
CA LEU A 261 17.15 45.12 15.90
C LEU A 261 18.51 45.75 16.14
N ALA A 262 19.46 45.04 16.75
CA ALA A 262 20.82 45.55 16.97
C ALA A 262 21.45 45.95 15.64
N THR A 263 21.29 45.14 14.59
CA THR A 263 21.73 45.45 13.23
C THR A 263 21.12 46.75 12.70
N ILE A 264 19.85 47.04 13.00
CA ILE A 264 19.22 48.31 12.61
C ILE A 264 19.81 49.48 13.41
N TYR A 265 19.96 49.35 14.73
CA TYR A 265 20.52 50.41 15.58
C TYR A 265 21.97 50.75 15.21
N ILE A 266 22.78 49.76 14.81
CA ILE A 266 24.12 50.01 14.24
C ILE A 266 24.04 50.90 13.00
N ARG A 267 23.10 50.64 12.09
CA ARG A 267 22.92 51.48 10.87
C ARG A 267 22.43 52.90 11.20
N GLU A 268 21.74 53.06 12.32
CA GLU A 268 21.31 54.36 12.85
C GLU A 268 22.41 55.08 13.64
N GLY A 269 23.55 54.42 13.90
CA GLY A 269 24.68 54.97 14.66
C GLY A 269 24.59 54.77 16.18
N ASP A 270 23.53 54.12 16.68
CA ASP A 270 23.32 53.87 18.12
C ASP A 270 23.96 52.55 18.55
N THR A 271 25.28 52.61 18.76
CA THR A 271 26.10 51.44 19.10
C THR A 271 25.82 50.92 20.51
N ASP A 272 25.50 51.80 21.46
CA ASP A 272 25.18 51.43 22.83
C ASP A 272 23.91 50.59 22.89
N LYS A 273 22.87 51.00 22.16
CA LYS A 273 21.62 50.24 22.09
C LYS A 273 21.80 48.90 21.40
N ALA A 274 22.60 48.85 20.32
CA ALA A 274 22.92 47.59 19.66
C ALA A 274 23.64 46.61 20.60
N ASN A 275 24.62 47.08 21.38
CA ASN A 275 25.31 46.26 22.37
C ASN A 275 24.38 45.75 23.49
N GLU A 276 23.47 46.58 23.99
CA GLU A 276 22.44 46.16 24.94
C GLU A 276 21.58 45.02 24.37
N LEU A 277 21.16 45.15 23.11
CA LEU A 277 20.33 44.15 22.42
C LEU A 277 21.09 42.85 22.15
N TRP A 278 22.35 42.90 21.72
CA TRP A 278 23.18 41.71 21.59
C TRP A 278 23.37 41.00 22.94
N ASN A 279 23.58 41.73 24.03
CA ASN A 279 23.67 41.14 25.36
C ASN A 279 22.35 40.47 25.79
N LYS A 280 21.20 40.99 25.38
CA LYS A 280 19.90 40.31 25.57
C LYS A 280 19.79 39.07 24.70
N ALA A 281 20.20 39.14 23.43
CA ALA A 281 20.15 38.03 22.49
C ALA A 281 21.01 36.83 22.94
N LEU A 282 22.21 37.09 23.47
CA LEU A 282 23.16 36.08 23.96
C LEU A 282 22.66 35.27 25.18
N LYS A 283 21.61 35.73 25.87
CA LYS A 283 20.97 34.99 26.98
C LYS A 283 20.09 33.83 26.52
N THR A 284 19.86 33.67 25.22
CA THR A 284 19.12 32.53 24.67
C THR A 284 19.82 31.20 24.99
N ASN A 285 19.08 30.09 24.94
CA ASN A 285 19.68 28.75 24.97
C ASN A 285 20.05 28.24 23.57
N ASP A 286 19.48 28.85 22.52
CA ASP A 286 19.72 28.50 21.12
C ASP A 286 21.17 28.84 20.70
N MET A 287 21.94 27.80 20.39
CA MET A 287 23.35 27.90 20.04
C MET A 287 23.58 28.50 18.64
N GLN A 288 22.64 28.30 17.72
CA GLN A 288 22.66 28.90 16.39
C GLN A 288 22.45 30.41 16.50
N VAL A 289 21.47 30.86 17.29
CA VAL A 289 21.25 32.29 17.54
C VAL A 289 22.45 32.93 18.24
N LYS A 290 23.09 32.26 19.20
CA LYS A 290 24.34 32.76 19.80
C LYS A 290 25.44 32.96 18.76
N THR A 291 25.60 31.98 17.88
CA THR A 291 26.58 32.02 16.79
C THR A 291 26.30 33.19 15.84
N ASP A 292 25.03 33.38 15.46
CA ASP A 292 24.59 34.46 14.57
C ASP A 292 24.84 35.84 15.22
N VAL A 293 24.47 36.02 16.50
CA VAL A 293 24.71 37.25 17.28
C VAL A 293 26.21 37.56 17.40
N MET A 294 27.02 36.57 17.78
CA MET A 294 28.47 36.73 17.91
C MET A 294 29.10 37.10 16.57
N HIS A 295 28.61 36.53 15.47
CA HIS A 295 29.06 36.88 14.13
C HIS A 295 28.69 38.32 13.77
N SER A 296 27.43 38.74 13.98
CA SER A 296 26.97 40.12 13.76
C SER A 296 27.81 41.13 14.55
N ARG A 297 28.06 40.86 15.83
CA ARG A 297 28.91 41.69 16.70
C ARG A 297 30.36 41.74 16.22
N PHE A 298 30.94 40.59 15.86
CA PHE A 298 32.30 40.51 15.35
C PHE A 298 32.50 41.36 14.09
N ILE A 299 31.59 41.27 13.12
CA ILE A 299 31.66 42.07 11.89
C ILE A 299 31.62 43.57 12.21
N HIS A 300 30.77 43.99 13.13
CA HIS A 300 30.70 45.39 13.55
C HIS A 300 31.98 45.86 14.27
N GLN A 301 32.55 45.05 15.16
CA GLN A 301 33.79 45.37 15.86
C GLN A 301 34.97 45.54 14.88
N CYS A 302 35.06 44.66 13.88
CA CYS A 302 36.03 44.81 12.79
C CYS A 302 35.82 46.11 12.00
N ALA A 303 34.56 46.44 11.67
CA ALA A 303 34.23 47.66 10.92
C ALA A 303 34.52 48.96 11.70
N THR A 304 34.51 48.91 13.03
CA THR A 304 34.79 50.05 13.92
C THR A 304 36.21 50.05 14.48
N ALA A 305 37.08 49.15 14.00
CA ALA A 305 38.46 48.97 14.46
C ALA A 305 38.61 48.59 15.96
N ASP A 306 37.57 48.05 16.59
CA ASP A 306 37.65 47.40 17.91
C ASP A 306 38.25 45.99 17.77
N TYR A 307 39.54 45.91 17.45
CA TYR A 307 40.21 44.63 17.20
C TYR A 307 40.38 43.77 18.47
N GLU A 308 40.49 44.40 19.64
CA GLU A 308 40.57 43.67 20.91
C GLU A 308 39.24 42.98 21.21
N GLY A 309 38.13 43.72 21.10
CA GLY A 309 36.79 43.17 21.24
C GLY A 309 36.48 42.13 20.16
N ALA A 310 36.83 42.40 18.90
CA ALA A 310 36.68 41.45 17.80
C ALA A 310 37.42 40.13 18.08
N THR A 311 38.64 40.19 18.62
CA THR A 311 39.42 38.99 18.98
C THR A 311 38.74 38.18 20.09
N LYS A 312 38.20 38.86 21.12
CA LYS A 312 37.45 38.19 22.21
C LYS A 312 36.20 37.51 21.66
N THR A 313 35.42 38.22 20.85
CA THR A 313 34.21 37.69 20.21
C THR A 313 34.53 36.53 19.27
N ALA A 314 35.59 36.63 18.47
CA ALA A 314 36.03 35.56 17.57
C ALA A 314 36.40 34.27 18.32
N LYS A 315 37.13 34.38 19.44
CA LYS A 315 37.44 33.21 20.29
C LYS A 315 36.17 32.53 20.82
N GLN A 316 35.20 33.32 21.28
CA GLN A 316 33.91 32.79 21.75
C GLN A 316 33.10 32.17 20.61
N LEU A 317 33.10 32.79 19.43
CA LEU A 317 32.42 32.31 18.24
C LEU A 317 32.97 30.96 17.79
N ILE A 318 34.29 30.80 17.72
CA ILE A 318 34.94 29.53 17.36
C ILE A 318 34.55 28.44 18.36
N LYS A 319 34.71 28.70 19.67
CA LYS A 319 34.33 27.75 20.72
C LYS A 319 32.85 27.33 20.64
N THR A 320 31.98 28.30 20.34
CA THR A 320 30.53 28.08 20.21
C THR A 320 30.23 27.22 18.98
N LYS A 321 30.85 27.51 17.83
CA LYS A 321 30.71 26.71 16.61
C LYS A 321 31.24 25.28 16.77
N ASP A 322 32.40 25.11 17.40
CA ASP A 322 32.97 23.78 17.66
C ASP A 322 32.01 22.94 18.51
N SER A 323 31.42 23.53 19.55
CA SER A 323 30.41 22.87 20.38
C SER A 323 29.16 22.49 19.58
N LEU A 324 28.67 23.39 18.71
CA LEU A 324 27.51 23.14 17.86
C LEU A 324 27.78 22.00 16.85
N TYR A 325 28.95 21.99 16.21
CA TYR A 325 29.32 20.93 15.27
C TYR A 325 29.54 19.57 15.95
N MET A 326 30.04 19.56 17.19
CA MET A 326 30.13 18.34 17.98
C MET A 326 28.74 17.81 18.33
N ASP A 327 27.83 18.69 18.76
CA ASP A 327 26.44 18.33 19.04
C ASP A 327 25.74 17.74 17.80
N TRP A 328 25.84 18.38 16.63
CA TRP A 328 25.30 17.81 15.38
C TRP A 328 25.90 16.46 15.00
N ARG A 329 27.18 16.23 15.30
CA ARG A 329 27.84 14.95 15.02
C ARG A 329 27.41 13.87 16.01
N GLU A 330 27.34 14.23 17.29
CA GLU A 330 26.89 13.33 18.34
C GLU A 330 25.45 12.94 18.11
N ASN A 331 24.59 13.90 17.73
CA ASN A 331 23.17 13.73 17.44
C ASN A 331 22.89 13.61 15.94
N ASP A 332 23.67 12.83 15.17
CA ASP A 332 23.47 12.67 13.72
C ASP A 332 22.07 12.11 13.35
N ILE A 333 21.07 13.01 13.30
CA ILE A 333 19.68 12.68 13.03
C ILE A 333 19.49 12.26 11.58
N ARG A 334 20.40 12.64 10.68
CA ARG A 334 20.33 12.27 9.27
C ARG A 334 20.59 10.78 9.12
N SER A 335 21.65 10.26 9.75
CA SER A 335 21.93 8.83 9.76
C SER A 335 20.78 8.02 10.36
N ASN A 336 20.17 8.51 11.44
CA ASN A 336 19.00 7.86 12.04
C ASN A 336 17.80 7.82 11.09
N GLN A 337 17.51 8.92 10.40
CA GLN A 337 16.44 8.97 9.39
C GLN A 337 16.71 8.03 8.22
N ILE A 338 17.93 8.00 7.69
CA ILE A 338 18.33 7.09 6.60
C ILE A 338 18.21 5.64 7.04
N ALA A 339 18.69 5.31 8.24
CA ALA A 339 18.57 3.95 8.79
C ALA A 339 17.10 3.53 8.90
N PHE A 340 16.24 4.42 9.39
CA PHE A 340 14.80 4.17 9.46
C PHE A 340 14.18 3.97 8.07
N ASP A 341 14.46 4.86 7.12
CA ASP A 341 13.93 4.79 5.77
C ASP A 341 14.39 3.51 5.05
N ASN A 342 15.62 3.04 5.30
CA ASN A 342 16.13 1.77 4.80
C ASN A 342 15.39 0.56 5.41
N ILE A 343 15.15 0.56 6.73
CA ILE A 343 14.38 -0.49 7.40
C ILE A 343 12.95 -0.54 6.83
N LYS A 344 12.30 0.62 6.69
CA LYS A 344 10.98 0.74 6.07
C LYS A 344 10.97 0.18 4.65
N ALA A 345 11.90 0.61 3.81
CA ALA A 345 11.98 0.18 2.41
C ALA A 345 12.17 -1.34 2.30
N LYS A 346 13.01 -1.92 3.18
CA LYS A 346 13.21 -3.37 3.26
C LYS A 346 11.91 -4.10 3.63
N GLN A 347 11.19 -3.65 4.66
CA GLN A 347 9.92 -4.26 5.06
C GLN A 347 8.85 -4.20 3.95
N GLU A 348 8.75 -3.06 3.24
CA GLU A 348 7.82 -2.94 2.12
C GLU A 348 8.20 -3.84 0.94
N TYR A 349 9.50 -4.01 0.69
CA TYR A 349 10.00 -4.91 -0.33
C TYR A 349 9.71 -6.37 0.01
N GLU A 350 9.96 -6.80 1.25
CA GLU A 350 9.64 -8.14 1.74
C GLU A 350 8.14 -8.44 1.62
N ARG A 351 7.27 -7.51 2.05
CA ARG A 351 5.82 -7.67 1.91
C ARG A 351 5.38 -7.80 0.44
N LYS A 352 6.00 -7.04 -0.48
CA LYS A 352 5.70 -7.15 -1.92
C LYS A 352 6.13 -8.50 -2.48
N ILE A 353 7.26 -9.05 -2.03
CA ILE A 353 7.69 -10.40 -2.39
C ILE A 353 6.68 -11.43 -1.90
N GLU A 354 6.25 -11.36 -0.63
CA GLU A 354 5.26 -12.28 -0.06
C GLU A 354 3.95 -12.29 -0.86
N ILE A 355 3.40 -11.11 -1.16
CA ILE A 355 2.19 -10.96 -1.98
C ILE A 355 2.42 -11.52 -3.40
N GLY A 356 3.59 -11.28 -3.99
CA GLY A 356 3.96 -11.79 -5.30
C GLY A 356 4.01 -13.31 -5.34
N VAL A 357 4.67 -13.93 -4.36
CA VAL A 357 4.73 -15.40 -4.22
C VAL A 357 3.35 -16.00 -4.03
N PHE A 358 2.52 -15.42 -3.15
CA PHE A 358 1.15 -15.89 -2.94
C PHE A 358 0.32 -15.83 -4.22
N THR A 359 0.47 -14.74 -5.00
CA THR A 359 -0.21 -14.56 -6.28
C THR A 359 0.22 -15.61 -7.31
N ILE A 360 1.52 -15.91 -7.40
CA ILE A 360 2.05 -16.96 -8.30
C ILE A 360 1.50 -18.33 -7.91
N ILE A 361 1.48 -18.67 -6.61
CA ILE A 361 0.91 -19.93 -6.12
C ILE A 361 -0.57 -20.03 -6.51
N LEU A 362 -1.35 -18.96 -6.29
CA LEU A 362 -2.77 -18.93 -6.60
C LEU A 362 -3.05 -19.09 -8.11
N LEU A 363 -2.23 -18.47 -8.96
CA LEU A 363 -2.29 -18.64 -10.42
C LEU A 363 -1.91 -20.06 -10.87
N SER A 364 -0.91 -20.67 -10.23
CA SER A 364 -0.53 -22.06 -10.53
C SER A 364 -1.64 -23.05 -10.17
N LEU A 365 -2.30 -22.84 -9.02
CA LEU A 365 -3.38 -23.69 -8.54
C LEU A 365 -4.63 -23.55 -9.43
N SER A 366 -4.93 -22.34 -9.92
CA SER A 366 -6.03 -22.14 -10.86
C SER A 366 -5.79 -22.83 -12.20
N LEU A 367 -4.55 -22.81 -12.72
CA LEU A 367 -4.16 -23.55 -13.93
C LEU A 367 -4.35 -25.06 -13.76
N VAL A 368 -3.94 -25.61 -12.61
CA VAL A 368 -4.13 -27.04 -12.30
C VAL A 368 -5.62 -27.39 -12.24
N LEU A 369 -6.45 -26.56 -11.59
CA LEU A 369 -7.89 -26.77 -11.54
C LEU A 369 -8.55 -26.72 -12.92
N ILE A 370 -8.15 -25.77 -13.78
CA ILE A 370 -8.63 -25.70 -15.17
C ILE A 370 -8.23 -26.96 -15.93
N PHE A 371 -6.98 -27.41 -15.80
CA PHE A 371 -6.52 -28.64 -16.44
C PHE A 371 -7.31 -29.87 -15.99
N LEU A 372 -7.52 -30.03 -14.68
CA LEU A 372 -8.32 -31.12 -14.11
C LEU A 372 -9.78 -31.05 -14.57
N PHE A 373 -10.37 -29.86 -14.61
CA PHE A 373 -11.74 -29.65 -15.10
C PHE A 373 -11.88 -30.02 -16.59
N LEU A 374 -10.94 -29.60 -17.44
CA LEU A 374 -10.91 -29.98 -18.84
C LEU A 374 -10.78 -31.50 -19.00
N ARG A 375 -9.87 -32.13 -18.24
CA ARG A 375 -9.68 -33.58 -18.25
C ARG A 375 -10.94 -34.33 -17.80
N TYR A 376 -11.58 -33.88 -16.73
CA TYR A 376 -12.82 -34.44 -16.22
C TYR A 376 -13.95 -34.31 -17.26
N ARG A 377 -14.08 -33.13 -17.89
CA ARG A 377 -15.07 -32.88 -18.95
C ARG A 377 -14.85 -33.83 -20.14
N THR A 378 -13.61 -33.97 -20.62
CA THR A 378 -13.29 -34.89 -21.71
C THR A 378 -13.59 -36.34 -21.34
N TYR A 379 -13.21 -36.78 -20.14
CA TYR A 379 -13.49 -38.12 -19.64
C TYR A 379 -15.01 -38.41 -19.59
N LYS A 380 -15.79 -37.49 -19.02
CA LYS A 380 -17.25 -37.62 -18.93
C LYS A 380 -17.90 -37.72 -20.31
N THR A 381 -17.48 -36.91 -21.28
CA THR A 381 -18.00 -36.98 -22.66
C THR A 381 -17.67 -38.30 -23.32
N LYS A 382 -16.43 -38.80 -23.18
CA LYS A 382 -16.01 -40.11 -23.75
C LYS A 382 -16.81 -41.27 -23.16
N ASN A 383 -17.00 -41.30 -21.84
CA ASN A 383 -17.77 -42.37 -21.19
C ASN A 383 -19.24 -42.36 -21.61
N ALA A 384 -19.84 -41.18 -21.76
CA ALA A 384 -21.21 -41.05 -22.24
C ALA A 384 -21.35 -41.59 -23.66
N LEU A 385 -20.39 -41.28 -24.55
CA LEU A 385 -20.34 -41.81 -25.91
C LEU A 385 -20.24 -43.35 -25.92
N ALA A 386 -19.33 -43.93 -25.13
CA ALA A 386 -19.16 -45.38 -25.06
C ALA A 386 -20.42 -46.11 -24.56
N THR A 387 -21.12 -45.52 -23.58
CA THR A 387 -22.37 -46.10 -23.05
C THR A 387 -23.48 -46.08 -24.10
N ASP A 388 -23.61 -44.98 -24.82
CA ASP A 388 -24.62 -44.86 -25.87
C ASP A 388 -24.29 -45.78 -27.08
N GLN A 389 -23.02 -46.00 -27.39
CA GLN A 389 -22.57 -46.99 -28.41
C GLN A 389 -23.01 -48.42 -28.06
N LEU A 390 -22.85 -48.84 -26.80
CA LEU A 390 -23.30 -50.17 -26.35
C LEU A 390 -24.82 -50.36 -26.52
N ARG A 391 -25.61 -49.32 -26.26
CA ARG A 391 -27.08 -49.35 -26.47
C ARG A 391 -27.46 -49.48 -27.94
N ILE A 392 -26.72 -48.81 -28.84
CA ILE A 392 -26.95 -48.93 -30.28
C ILE A 392 -26.70 -50.38 -30.73
N LYS A 393 -25.63 -51.01 -30.25
CA LYS A 393 -25.32 -52.42 -30.55
C LYS A 393 -26.38 -53.39 -30.03
N ASP A 394 -26.90 -53.14 -28.83
CA ASP A 394 -28.01 -53.91 -28.25
C ASP A 394 -29.28 -53.80 -29.12
N PHE A 395 -29.63 -52.59 -29.57
CA PHE A 395 -30.75 -52.40 -30.50
C PHE A 395 -30.56 -53.12 -31.83
N GLU A 396 -29.35 -53.11 -32.41
CA GLU A 396 -29.04 -53.86 -33.64
C GLU A 396 -29.21 -55.36 -33.49
N SER A 397 -28.75 -55.91 -32.37
CA SER A 397 -28.90 -57.34 -32.07
C SER A 397 -30.38 -57.74 -31.94
N GLN A 398 -31.18 -56.93 -31.25
CA GLN A 398 -32.62 -57.17 -31.07
C GLN A 398 -33.38 -57.04 -32.40
N ILE A 399 -33.03 -56.05 -33.23
CA ILE A 399 -33.60 -55.91 -34.57
C ILE A 399 -33.31 -57.16 -35.41
N ALA A 400 -32.05 -57.62 -35.46
CA ALA A 400 -31.66 -58.80 -36.23
C ALA A 400 -32.32 -60.10 -35.74
N GLU A 401 -32.62 -60.20 -34.44
CA GLU A 401 -33.37 -61.33 -33.87
C GLU A 401 -34.85 -61.27 -34.26
N PHE A 402 -35.49 -60.10 -34.16
CA PHE A 402 -36.88 -59.92 -34.54
C PHE A 402 -37.11 -60.05 -36.05
N GLU A 403 -36.15 -59.64 -36.90
CA GLU A 403 -36.19 -59.85 -38.35
C GLU A 403 -36.23 -61.34 -38.73
N LYS A 404 -35.64 -62.23 -37.91
CA LYS A 404 -35.71 -63.69 -38.11
C LYS A 404 -37.05 -64.29 -37.70
N GLN A 405 -37.83 -63.61 -36.86
CA GLN A 405 -39.11 -64.11 -36.31
C GLN A 405 -40.33 -63.77 -37.19
N GLY A 406 -40.17 -63.03 -38.30
CA GLY A 406 -41.22 -62.77 -39.29
C GLY A 406 -42.17 -61.61 -38.96
N GLN A 407 -43.28 -61.49 -39.71
CA GLN A 407 -44.17 -60.31 -39.76
C GLN A 407 -44.80 -59.88 -38.42
N GLU A 408 -44.80 -60.72 -37.38
CA GLU A 408 -45.45 -60.44 -36.08
C GLU A 408 -44.73 -59.39 -35.22
N LYS A 409 -43.45 -59.06 -35.50
CA LYS A 409 -42.63 -58.13 -34.71
C LYS A 409 -42.34 -56.78 -35.38
N GLN A 410 -43.04 -56.46 -36.47
CA GLN A 410 -42.75 -55.29 -37.29
C GLN A 410 -42.83 -53.96 -36.53
N LYS A 411 -43.77 -53.82 -35.59
CA LYS A 411 -43.94 -52.60 -34.79
C LYS A 411 -42.81 -52.40 -33.78
N GLU A 412 -42.31 -53.48 -33.18
CA GLU A 412 -41.17 -53.46 -32.26
C GLU A 412 -39.88 -53.12 -33.01
N ILE A 413 -39.69 -53.65 -34.22
CA ILE A 413 -38.59 -53.31 -35.10
C ILE A 413 -38.60 -51.80 -35.42
N GLU A 414 -39.74 -51.25 -35.85
CA GLU A 414 -39.86 -49.80 -36.12
C GLU A 414 -39.58 -48.93 -34.89
N SER A 415 -40.02 -49.38 -33.70
CA SER A 415 -39.74 -48.69 -32.43
C SER A 415 -38.25 -48.68 -32.09
N LEU A 416 -37.56 -49.81 -32.29
CA LEU A 416 -36.12 -49.93 -32.06
C LEU A 416 -35.31 -49.09 -33.07
N TYR A 417 -35.71 -49.08 -34.34
CA TYR A 417 -35.11 -48.21 -35.35
C TYR A 417 -35.23 -46.73 -34.97
N LYS A 418 -36.42 -46.29 -34.51
CA LYS A 418 -36.62 -44.91 -34.05
C LYS A 418 -35.75 -44.56 -32.84
N LYS A 419 -35.62 -45.47 -31.87
CA LYS A 419 -34.76 -45.27 -30.68
C LYS A 419 -33.27 -45.20 -31.05
N LYS A 420 -32.83 -46.06 -31.97
CA LYS A 420 -31.47 -46.05 -32.54
C LYS A 420 -31.19 -44.73 -33.25
N GLU A 421 -32.13 -44.27 -34.09
CA GLU A 421 -31.98 -43.03 -34.85
C GLU A 421 -31.85 -41.80 -33.95
N ILE A 422 -32.63 -41.73 -32.86
CA ILE A 422 -32.53 -40.64 -31.87
C ILE A 422 -31.14 -40.62 -31.19
N LEU A 423 -30.59 -41.78 -30.83
CA LEU A 423 -29.24 -41.86 -30.26
C LEU A 423 -28.16 -41.50 -31.29
N LEU A 424 -28.31 -41.93 -32.54
CA LEU A 424 -27.41 -41.57 -33.62
C LEU A 424 -27.47 -40.05 -33.93
N ASP A 425 -28.63 -39.42 -33.90
CA ASP A 425 -28.79 -37.97 -34.08
C ASP A 425 -28.14 -37.16 -32.94
N LYS A 426 -28.26 -37.65 -31.70
CA LYS A 426 -27.56 -37.09 -30.53
C LYS A 426 -26.04 -37.08 -30.73
N HIS A 427 -25.47 -38.14 -31.31
CA HIS A 427 -24.05 -38.18 -31.63
C HIS A 427 -23.68 -37.40 -32.89
N ARG A 428 -24.55 -37.30 -33.90
CA ARG A 428 -24.36 -36.43 -35.08
C ARG A 428 -24.15 -34.97 -34.70
N LYS A 429 -24.81 -34.45 -33.65
CA LYS A 429 -24.54 -33.10 -33.13
C LYS A 429 -23.16 -32.95 -32.47
N THR A 430 -22.64 -34.02 -31.87
CA THR A 430 -21.32 -34.04 -31.21
C THR A 430 -20.18 -34.29 -32.21
N LEU A 431 -20.47 -35.05 -33.29
CA LEU A 431 -19.57 -35.42 -34.40
C LEU A 431 -19.98 -34.70 -35.70
N SER A 432 -20.55 -33.50 -35.60
CA SER A 432 -21.11 -32.76 -36.74
C SER A 432 -20.09 -32.60 -37.87
N GLU A 433 -18.83 -32.39 -37.51
CA GLU A 433 -17.73 -32.32 -38.47
C GLU A 433 -17.45 -33.68 -39.13
N GLY A 434 -17.42 -34.78 -38.38
CA GLY A 434 -17.28 -36.13 -38.93
C GLY A 434 -18.43 -36.51 -39.88
N HIS A 435 -19.67 -36.13 -39.52
CA HIS A 435 -20.86 -36.32 -40.38
C HIS A 435 -20.74 -35.53 -41.69
N ARG A 436 -20.38 -34.24 -41.60
CA ARG A 436 -20.16 -33.37 -42.77
C ARG A 436 -19.08 -33.96 -43.69
N LEU A 437 -17.96 -34.38 -43.11
CA LEU A 437 -16.87 -35.04 -43.84
C LEU A 437 -17.36 -36.33 -44.51
N TYR A 438 -18.16 -37.15 -43.83
CA TYR A 438 -18.72 -38.36 -44.42
C TYR A 438 -19.62 -38.08 -45.62
N THR A 439 -20.56 -37.15 -45.48
CA THR A 439 -21.48 -36.75 -46.55
C THR A 439 -20.73 -36.25 -47.78
N ASN A 440 -19.75 -35.37 -47.57
CA ASN A 440 -18.91 -34.85 -48.66
C ASN A 440 -18.20 -35.96 -49.45
N ILE A 441 -17.71 -37.00 -48.76
CA ILE A 441 -17.06 -38.15 -49.40
C ILE A 441 -18.06 -39.02 -50.14
N MET A 442 -19.27 -39.21 -49.60
CA MET A 442 -20.33 -39.92 -50.31
C MET A 442 -20.76 -39.19 -51.59
N GLU A 443 -20.67 -37.86 -51.60
CA GLU A 443 -20.89 -37.00 -52.78
C GLU A 443 -19.68 -36.94 -53.76
N GLY A 444 -18.59 -37.65 -53.45
CA GLY A 444 -17.43 -37.77 -54.33
C GLY A 444 -16.40 -36.63 -54.26
N GLN A 445 -16.43 -35.83 -53.18
CA GLN A 445 -15.41 -34.81 -52.93
C GLN A 445 -14.04 -35.43 -52.58
N THR A 446 -12.97 -34.64 -52.73
CA THR A 446 -11.60 -35.10 -52.49
C THR A 446 -11.10 -34.82 -51.08
N ILE A 447 -10.19 -35.65 -50.56
CA ILE A 447 -9.56 -35.50 -49.23
C ILE A 447 -8.21 -34.78 -49.27
N VAL A 448 -7.83 -34.13 -50.38
CA VAL A 448 -6.48 -33.58 -50.61
C VAL A 448 -6.02 -32.61 -49.51
N PHE A 449 -6.97 -31.89 -48.89
CA PHE A 449 -6.69 -30.91 -47.83
C PHE A 449 -6.90 -31.43 -46.40
N TRP A 450 -7.26 -32.70 -46.22
CA TRP A 450 -7.50 -33.25 -44.89
C TRP A 450 -6.20 -33.38 -44.10
N ARG A 451 -6.23 -32.97 -42.83
CA ARG A 451 -5.17 -33.23 -41.85
C ARG A 451 -5.60 -34.39 -40.96
N LYS A 452 -4.72 -34.79 -40.03
CA LYS A 452 -4.95 -35.94 -39.14
C LYS A 452 -6.30 -35.88 -38.42
N LYS A 453 -6.70 -34.71 -37.95
CA LYS A 453 -7.94 -34.49 -37.20
C LYS A 453 -9.20 -34.76 -38.03
N GLU A 454 -9.20 -34.41 -39.32
CA GLU A 454 -10.33 -34.66 -40.22
C GLU A 454 -10.49 -36.16 -40.49
N PHE A 455 -9.39 -36.90 -40.67
CA PHE A 455 -9.45 -38.37 -40.76
C PHE A 455 -9.99 -38.98 -39.47
N GLU A 456 -9.50 -38.56 -38.29
CA GLU A 456 -9.99 -39.06 -37.00
C GLU A 456 -11.49 -38.76 -36.82
N ASN A 457 -11.93 -37.54 -37.12
CA ASN A 457 -13.35 -37.18 -37.05
C ASN A 457 -14.22 -38.02 -38.01
N PHE A 458 -13.74 -38.29 -39.23
CA PHE A 458 -14.44 -39.15 -40.18
C PHE A 458 -14.52 -40.59 -39.67
N ILE A 459 -13.42 -41.16 -39.17
CA ILE A 459 -13.39 -42.55 -38.66
C ILE A 459 -14.27 -42.69 -37.43
N GLU A 460 -14.24 -41.73 -36.50
CA GLU A 460 -15.11 -41.73 -35.32
C GLU A 460 -16.59 -41.62 -35.70
N TYR A 461 -16.90 -40.85 -36.75
CA TYR A 461 -18.26 -40.84 -37.30
C TYR A 461 -18.60 -42.16 -38.01
N TYR A 462 -17.68 -42.75 -38.76
CA TYR A 462 -17.90 -44.03 -39.44
C TYR A 462 -18.06 -45.19 -38.47
N ARG A 463 -17.41 -45.15 -37.30
CA ARG A 463 -17.62 -46.11 -36.21
C ARG A 463 -19.08 -46.14 -35.74
N LEU A 464 -19.81 -45.02 -35.83
CA LEU A 464 -21.26 -45.01 -35.57
C LEU A 464 -22.08 -45.75 -36.64
N ILE A 465 -21.56 -45.83 -37.87
CA ILE A 465 -22.24 -46.47 -39.00
C ILE A 465 -21.96 -47.97 -39.03
N ASN A 466 -20.71 -48.36 -38.81
CA ASN A 466 -20.32 -49.77 -38.75
C ASN A 466 -19.23 -50.01 -37.71
N ILE A 467 -19.67 -50.26 -36.48
CA ILE A 467 -18.79 -50.47 -35.32
C ILE A 467 -17.93 -51.72 -35.47
N ASN A 468 -18.53 -52.84 -35.92
CA ASN A 468 -17.82 -54.11 -36.02
C ASN A 468 -16.66 -54.01 -37.02
N PHE A 469 -16.86 -53.31 -38.13
CA PHE A 469 -15.78 -53.09 -39.09
C PHE A 469 -14.65 -52.24 -38.51
N VAL A 470 -14.95 -51.10 -37.88
CA VAL A 470 -13.90 -50.21 -37.34
C VAL A 470 -13.16 -50.83 -36.16
N ASP A 471 -13.86 -51.54 -35.27
CA ASP A 471 -13.24 -52.25 -34.15
C ASP A 471 -12.40 -53.45 -34.65
N ASN A 472 -12.83 -54.14 -35.71
CA ASN A 472 -12.03 -55.17 -36.36
C ASN A 472 -10.80 -54.58 -37.06
N LEU A 473 -10.89 -53.39 -37.66
CA LEU A 473 -9.72 -52.70 -38.22
C LEU A 473 -8.66 -52.38 -37.16
N GLU A 474 -9.07 -52.11 -35.93
CA GLU A 474 -8.17 -51.80 -34.82
C GLU A 474 -7.59 -53.05 -34.15
N SER A 475 -8.25 -54.21 -34.28
CA SER A 475 -7.75 -55.49 -33.76
C SER A 475 -6.97 -56.31 -34.79
N GLU A 476 -7.30 -56.23 -36.08
CA GLU A 476 -6.64 -56.95 -37.18
C GLU A 476 -5.32 -56.29 -37.62
N TYR A 477 -5.04 -55.05 -37.22
CA TYR A 477 -3.86 -54.31 -37.68
C TYR A 477 -3.13 -53.59 -36.55
N ASP A 478 -1.79 -53.68 -36.54
CA ASP A 478 -0.97 -52.93 -35.58
C ASP A 478 -0.82 -51.47 -36.03
N MET A 479 -1.51 -50.58 -35.31
CA MET A 479 -1.48 -49.11 -35.48
C MET A 479 -1.51 -48.64 -36.95
N LEU A 480 -2.68 -48.74 -37.59
CA LEU A 480 -2.91 -48.06 -38.87
C LEU A 480 -3.01 -46.54 -38.69
N SER A 481 -2.46 -45.79 -39.64
CA SER A 481 -2.69 -44.35 -39.67
C SER A 481 -4.17 -44.07 -39.99
N PRO A 482 -4.76 -42.96 -39.51
CA PRO A 482 -6.15 -42.60 -39.81
C PRO A 482 -6.46 -42.53 -41.32
N LYS A 483 -5.48 -42.15 -42.13
CA LYS A 483 -5.59 -42.14 -43.60
C LYS A 483 -5.67 -43.54 -44.21
N ASN A 484 -4.97 -44.52 -43.65
CA ASN A 484 -5.05 -45.91 -44.10
C ASN A 484 -6.34 -46.59 -43.61
N GLN A 485 -6.81 -46.27 -42.39
CA GLN A 485 -8.13 -46.68 -41.93
C GLN A 485 -9.22 -46.14 -42.88
N PHE A 486 -9.12 -44.87 -43.28
CA PHE A 486 -10.03 -44.27 -44.26
C PHE A 486 -10.03 -45.03 -45.60
N PHE A 487 -8.85 -45.42 -46.10
CA PHE A 487 -8.75 -46.22 -47.33
C PHE A 487 -9.53 -47.54 -47.22
N LEU A 488 -9.38 -48.27 -46.10
CA LEU A 488 -10.10 -49.53 -45.87
C LEU A 488 -11.61 -49.30 -45.70
N VAL A 489 -12.03 -48.19 -45.08
CA VAL A 489 -13.44 -47.79 -45.01
C VAL A 489 -14.02 -47.57 -46.41
N MET A 490 -13.28 -46.94 -47.34
CA MET A 490 -13.74 -46.76 -48.71
C MET A 490 -13.94 -48.09 -49.45
N GLU A 491 -13.03 -49.05 -49.24
CA GLU A 491 -13.17 -50.40 -49.80
C GLU A 491 -14.38 -51.13 -49.21
N HIS A 492 -14.58 -51.02 -47.90
CA HIS A 492 -15.72 -51.62 -47.22
C HIS A 492 -17.06 -51.00 -47.65
N LEU A 493 -17.07 -49.71 -48.00
CA LEU A 493 -18.22 -49.05 -48.62
C LEU A 493 -18.45 -49.41 -50.10
N GLY A 494 -17.62 -50.29 -50.67
CA GLY A 494 -17.77 -50.81 -52.03
C GLY A 494 -17.33 -49.84 -53.14
N LYS A 495 -16.52 -48.83 -52.82
CA LYS A 495 -15.99 -47.90 -53.84
C LYS A 495 -15.00 -48.61 -54.76
N SER A 496 -15.11 -48.38 -56.07
CA SER A 496 -14.17 -48.92 -57.05
C SER A 496 -12.78 -48.28 -56.94
N ASP A 497 -11.75 -48.98 -57.43
CA ASP A 497 -10.37 -48.45 -57.45
C ASP A 497 -10.29 -47.06 -58.10
N LYS A 498 -11.06 -46.80 -59.16
CA LYS A 498 -11.10 -45.49 -59.82
C LYS A 498 -11.72 -44.41 -58.94
N GLU A 499 -12.78 -44.74 -58.19
CA GLU A 499 -13.41 -43.80 -57.25
C GLU A 499 -12.51 -43.49 -56.06
N ILE A 500 -11.87 -44.52 -55.48
CA ILE A 500 -10.93 -44.34 -54.37
C ILE A 500 -9.76 -43.47 -54.81
N MET A 501 -9.21 -43.69 -56.00
CA MET A 501 -8.15 -42.85 -56.55
C MET A 501 -8.57 -41.39 -56.71
N ARG A 502 -9.79 -41.15 -57.23
CA ARG A 502 -10.33 -39.80 -57.39
C ARG A 502 -10.54 -39.10 -56.04
N ILE A 503 -11.19 -39.77 -55.09
CA ILE A 503 -11.47 -39.24 -53.75
C ILE A 503 -10.15 -38.93 -53.01
N MET A 504 -9.18 -39.84 -53.09
CA MET A 504 -7.91 -39.72 -52.37
C MET A 504 -6.83 -38.92 -53.10
N GLY A 505 -7.09 -38.48 -54.34
CA GLY A 505 -6.12 -37.76 -55.18
C GLY A 505 -4.87 -38.60 -55.50
N LEU A 506 -5.06 -39.88 -55.83
CA LEU A 506 -3.96 -40.83 -56.06
C LEU A 506 -3.67 -41.03 -57.55
N ALA A 507 -2.38 -41.18 -57.89
CA ALA A 507 -1.92 -41.49 -59.25
C ALA A 507 -2.11 -42.99 -59.59
N ASP A 508 -2.18 -43.31 -60.89
CA ASP A 508 -2.29 -44.69 -61.39
C ASP A 508 -1.21 -45.61 -60.81
N GLY A 509 -1.62 -46.77 -60.29
CA GLY A 509 -0.74 -47.74 -59.62
C GLY A 509 -0.53 -47.51 -58.11
N SER A 510 -0.95 -46.37 -57.54
CA SER A 510 -0.79 -46.06 -56.10
C SER A 510 -1.62 -46.97 -55.19
N ILE A 511 -2.79 -47.43 -55.66
CA ILE A 511 -3.66 -48.33 -54.89
C ILE A 511 -2.94 -49.63 -54.50
N ARG A 512 -2.23 -50.25 -55.44
CA ARG A 512 -1.48 -51.50 -55.17
C ARG A 512 -0.42 -51.29 -54.10
N SER A 513 0.26 -50.15 -54.11
CA SER A 513 1.25 -49.77 -53.10
C SER A 513 0.63 -49.51 -51.73
N ILE A 514 -0.56 -48.89 -51.67
CA ILE A 514 -1.28 -48.68 -50.41
C ILE A 514 -1.76 -50.01 -49.82
N ARG A 515 -2.41 -50.87 -50.62
CA ARG A 515 -2.82 -52.23 -50.19
C ARG A 515 -1.64 -53.05 -49.68
N SER A 516 -0.52 -53.04 -50.40
CA SER A 516 0.71 -53.74 -49.96
C SER A 516 1.22 -53.22 -48.61
N ARG A 517 1.24 -51.90 -48.40
CA ARG A 517 1.67 -51.30 -47.12
C ARG A 517 0.72 -51.61 -45.97
N ILE A 518 -0.59 -51.65 -46.24
CA ILE A 518 -1.61 -52.01 -45.24
C ILE A 518 -1.50 -53.49 -44.88
N ASN A 519 -1.39 -54.38 -45.86
CA ASN A 519 -1.27 -55.83 -45.62
C ASN A 519 -0.03 -56.20 -44.80
N LYS A 520 1.07 -55.47 -44.93
CA LYS A 520 2.27 -55.66 -44.08
C LYS A 520 2.05 -55.36 -42.60
N ARG A 521 0.99 -54.63 -42.25
CA ARG A 521 0.63 -54.27 -40.87
C ARG A 521 -0.48 -55.14 -40.30
N ARG A 522 -0.97 -56.13 -41.07
CA ARG A 522 -1.98 -57.06 -40.60
C ARG A 522 -1.36 -57.96 -39.54
N VAL A 523 -2.00 -58.03 -38.37
CA VAL A 523 -1.60 -58.92 -37.29
C VAL A 523 -2.01 -60.33 -37.72
N ALA A 524 -1.02 -61.17 -38.03
CA ALA A 524 -1.28 -62.58 -38.28
C ALA A 524 -1.60 -63.23 -36.93
N TYR A 525 -2.83 -63.74 -36.79
CA TYR A 525 -3.15 -64.72 -35.76
C TYR A 525 -2.87 -66.12 -36.28
#